data_AF-A0A366EQ93-F1
#
_entry.id   AF-A0A366EQ93-F1
#
_cell.length_a   1.000
_cell.length_b   1.000
_cell.length_c   1.000
_cell.angle_alpha   90.00
_cell.angle_beta   90.00
_cell.angle_gamma   90.00
#
_symmetry.space_group_name_H-M   'P 1'
#
loop_
_entity.id
_entity.type
_entity.pdbx_description
1 polymer ?
#
loop_
_entity_poly.entity_id
_entity_poly.type
_entity_poly.pdbx_seq_one_letter_code
_entity_poly.pdbx_strand_id
1 'polypeptide(L)'
;MYEWIREIEEPIHPYKEESGELRIQSFQSNTSLDKMSPIFQLFASVNVIFNQDFLSSFPTPNSKALNIIHNEIVPHYSEVRQVFIDGKLIEINVRFLKEESRKLLTNSVSSNIHPIVPDLYRSMEYDISPYPRKLKYYIVNKEKINQKALDGTDEISEFLRSSFFESNGSLFLMPSGWFLEDSLRESVTLQSLSTFAKQIILMVNENDNRVIAIEVYG
;
A
#
# COMPACT_ATOMS: atom_id res chain seq x y z
N MET A 1 1.64 -2.82 -27.95
CA MET A 1 1.09 -2.41 -26.64
C MET A 1 -0.02 -3.38 -26.28
N TYR A 2 -0.13 -3.83 -25.03
CA TYR A 2 -1.10 -4.85 -24.64
C TYR A 2 -2.52 -4.27 -24.57
N GLU A 3 -3.55 -5.04 -24.92
CA GLU A 3 -4.94 -4.55 -24.99
C GLU A 3 -5.51 -4.11 -23.63
N TRP A 4 -4.92 -4.59 -22.54
CA TRP A 4 -5.38 -4.31 -21.17
C TRP A 4 -4.76 -3.04 -20.56
N ILE A 5 -3.92 -2.32 -21.31
CA ILE A 5 -3.33 -1.04 -20.88
C ILE A 5 -3.39 0.01 -21.98
N ARG A 6 -3.32 1.27 -21.56
CA ARG A 6 -3.12 2.41 -22.46
C ARG A 6 -2.07 3.35 -21.87
N GLU A 7 -1.09 3.75 -22.66
CA GLU A 7 -0.11 4.75 -22.24
C GLU A 7 -0.79 6.12 -22.04
N ILE A 8 -0.36 6.84 -21.01
CA ILE A 8 -0.83 8.17 -20.64
C ILE A 8 0.37 9.06 -20.30
N GLU A 9 0.14 10.37 -20.29
CA GLU A 9 1.09 11.31 -19.68
C GLU A 9 1.14 11.11 -18.16
N GLU A 10 2.20 11.61 -17.54
CA GLU A 10 2.34 11.63 -16.09
C GLU A 10 1.11 12.28 -15.44
N PRO A 11 0.43 11.61 -14.49
CA PRO A 11 -0.68 12.20 -13.76
C PRO A 11 -0.24 13.46 -13.01
N ILE A 12 -1.04 14.52 -13.13
CA ILE A 12 -0.81 15.74 -12.34
C ILE A 12 -1.36 15.48 -10.94
N HIS A 13 -0.47 15.41 -9.96
CA HIS A 13 -0.86 15.39 -8.55
C HIS A 13 -1.03 16.84 -8.06
N PRO A 14 -2.26 17.28 -7.74
CA PRO A 14 -2.43 18.60 -7.17
C PRO A 14 -1.68 18.65 -5.84
N TYR A 15 -0.72 19.56 -5.74
CA TYR A 15 -0.05 19.83 -4.48
C TYR A 15 -1.11 20.37 -3.50
N LYS A 16 -1.43 19.59 -2.47
CA LYS A 16 -2.21 20.08 -1.34
C LYS A 16 -1.23 20.76 -0.40
N GLU A 17 -1.21 22.08 -0.43
CA GLU A 17 -0.50 22.86 0.57
C GLU A 17 -1.28 22.76 1.89
N GLU A 18 -0.84 21.87 2.78
CA GLU A 18 -1.33 21.84 4.15
C GLU A 18 -0.56 22.89 4.96
N SER A 19 -1.17 24.07 5.12
CA SER A 19 -0.67 25.13 6.00
C SER A 19 -1.25 24.97 7.40
N GLY A 20 -0.44 25.16 8.43
CA GLY A 20 -0.90 25.17 9.83
C GLY A 20 0.22 24.86 10.82
N GLU A 21 -0.11 24.90 12.11
CA GLU A 21 0.81 24.51 13.17
C GLU A 21 0.98 22.98 13.17
N LEU A 22 2.18 22.51 12.80
CA LEU A 22 2.55 21.10 12.86
C LEU A 22 2.90 20.68 14.29
N ARG A 23 2.20 19.67 14.79
CA ARG A 23 2.53 19.02 16.06
C ARG A 23 2.63 17.51 15.90
N ILE A 24 3.74 16.93 16.35
CA ILE A 24 3.96 15.48 16.33
C ILE A 24 4.05 14.97 17.76
N GLN A 25 3.30 13.91 18.07
CA GLN A 25 3.24 13.34 19.41
C GLN A 25 3.48 11.84 19.38
N SER A 26 4.31 11.32 20.27
CA SER A 26 4.45 9.89 20.47
C SER A 26 3.19 9.33 21.15
N PHE A 27 2.77 8.15 20.71
CA PHE A 27 1.66 7.39 21.26
C PHE A 27 2.14 5.99 21.60
N GLN A 28 1.63 5.40 22.69
CA GLN A 28 1.84 3.98 22.99
C GLN A 28 0.50 3.27 23.07
N SER A 29 0.43 2.12 22.40
CA SER A 29 -0.72 1.23 22.45
C SER A 29 -0.49 0.12 23.47
N ASN A 30 -1.51 -0.11 24.29
CA ASN A 30 -1.55 -1.23 25.24
C ASN A 30 -2.44 -2.38 24.72
N THR A 31 -2.95 -2.30 23.49
CA THR A 31 -3.82 -3.33 22.91
C THR A 31 -3.03 -4.61 22.68
N SER A 32 -3.62 -5.75 23.06
CA SER A 32 -3.01 -7.07 22.87
C SER A 32 -3.06 -7.51 21.41
N LEU A 33 -2.12 -8.40 21.08
CA LEU A 33 -1.90 -8.93 19.75
C LEU A 33 -2.61 -10.27 19.61
N ASP A 34 -3.77 -10.28 18.96
CA ASP A 34 -4.55 -11.52 18.86
C ASP A 34 -4.55 -12.09 17.44
N LYS A 35 -4.44 -11.26 16.38
CA LYS A 35 -4.52 -11.69 14.97
C LYS A 35 -3.77 -10.74 14.02
N MET A 36 -3.42 -11.24 12.84
CA MET A 36 -2.91 -10.45 11.71
C MET A 36 -4.03 -10.25 10.69
N SER A 37 -4.59 -9.04 10.62
CA SER A 37 -5.61 -8.75 9.62
C SER A 37 -5.03 -8.66 8.20
N PRO A 38 -5.85 -8.80 7.15
CA PRO A 38 -5.42 -8.58 5.76
C PRO A 38 -4.81 -7.19 5.54
N ILE A 39 -5.32 -6.17 6.24
CA ILE A 39 -4.82 -4.79 6.20
C ILE A 39 -3.41 -4.73 6.77
N PHE A 40 -3.19 -5.30 7.97
CA PHE A 40 -1.85 -5.37 8.55
C PHE A 40 -0.88 -6.12 7.64
N GLN A 41 -1.28 -7.27 7.10
CA GLN A 41 -0.44 -8.04 6.19
C GLN A 41 -0.02 -7.23 4.95
N LEU A 42 -0.95 -6.51 4.32
CA LEU A 42 -0.67 -5.68 3.14
C LEU A 42 0.45 -4.65 3.42
N PHE A 43 0.35 -3.91 4.52
CA PHE A 43 1.26 -2.81 4.79
C PHE A 43 2.54 -3.23 5.54
N ALA A 44 2.47 -4.25 6.39
CA ALA A 44 3.61 -4.63 7.23
C ALA A 44 4.57 -5.60 6.55
N SER A 45 4.10 -6.40 5.59
CA SER A 45 4.93 -7.45 4.96
C SER A 45 6.16 -6.91 4.23
N VAL A 46 6.10 -5.70 3.70
CA VAL A 46 7.26 -5.01 3.11
C VAL A 46 8.47 -4.98 4.07
N ASN A 47 8.21 -4.84 5.37
CA ASN A 47 9.26 -4.77 6.39
C ASN A 47 9.94 -6.12 6.68
N VAL A 48 9.23 -7.21 6.39
CA VAL A 48 9.74 -8.58 6.55
C VAL A 48 10.44 -9.03 5.27
N ILE A 49 9.80 -8.81 4.12
CA ILE A 49 10.30 -9.25 2.81
C ILE A 49 11.64 -8.58 2.47
N PHE A 50 11.77 -7.27 2.71
CA PHE A 50 13.02 -6.55 2.48
C PHE A 50 13.91 -6.43 3.72
N ASN A 51 13.52 -7.04 4.84
CA ASN A 51 14.25 -7.00 6.10
C ASN A 51 14.66 -5.57 6.52
N GLN A 52 13.73 -4.62 6.43
CA GLN A 52 13.95 -3.20 6.71
C GLN A 52 12.73 -2.60 7.41
N ASP A 53 12.93 -1.68 8.35
CA ASP A 53 11.83 -0.97 9.01
C ASP A 53 11.51 0.36 8.31
N PHE A 54 10.57 0.30 7.38
CA PHE A 54 10.04 1.44 6.67
C PHE A 54 9.13 2.28 7.58
N LEU A 55 9.16 3.58 7.37
CA LEU A 55 8.14 4.47 7.92
C LEU A 55 6.86 4.28 7.10
N SER A 56 5.76 3.93 7.76
CA SER A 56 4.44 3.86 7.15
C SER A 56 3.55 4.95 7.72
N SER A 57 2.85 5.66 6.84
CA SER A 57 1.97 6.78 7.18
C SER A 57 0.54 6.43 6.81
N PHE A 58 -0.37 6.55 7.77
CA PHE A 58 -1.77 6.18 7.62
C PHE A 58 -2.69 7.40 7.83
N PRO A 59 -3.37 7.88 6.78
CA PRO A 59 -4.31 8.99 6.90
C PRO A 59 -5.49 8.68 7.82
N THR A 60 -5.96 9.68 8.55
CA THR A 60 -7.05 9.58 9.54
C THR A 60 -8.21 10.54 9.26
N PRO A 61 -8.78 10.56 8.03
CA PRO A 61 -9.79 11.57 7.66
C PRO A 61 -11.09 11.45 8.47
N ASN A 62 -11.38 10.26 9.02
CA ASN A 62 -12.57 9.97 9.81
C ASN A 62 -12.30 8.95 10.93
N SER A 63 -13.30 8.74 11.79
CA SER A 63 -13.23 7.83 12.94
C SER A 63 -13.10 6.37 12.55
N LYS A 64 -13.60 5.97 11.37
CA LYS A 64 -13.52 4.59 10.88
C LYS A 64 -12.08 4.21 10.54
N ALA A 65 -11.40 5.04 9.76
CA ALA A 65 -9.97 4.87 9.47
C ALA A 65 -9.15 4.85 10.78
N LEU A 66 -9.42 5.81 11.67
CA LEU A 66 -8.74 5.90 12.96
C LEU A 66 -8.90 4.62 13.79
N ASN A 67 -10.12 4.08 13.88
CA ASN A 67 -10.40 2.85 14.61
C ASN A 67 -9.67 1.65 14.03
N ILE A 68 -9.65 1.49 12.70
CA ILE A 68 -8.93 0.41 12.04
C ILE A 68 -7.43 0.52 12.33
N ILE A 69 -6.85 1.72 12.17
CA ILE A 69 -5.40 1.94 12.42
C ILE A 69 -5.04 1.62 13.87
N HIS A 70 -5.84 2.08 14.84
CA HIS A 70 -5.57 1.82 16.25
C HIS A 70 -5.67 0.34 16.65
N ASN A 71 -6.58 -0.40 16.03
CA ASN A 71 -6.86 -1.80 16.42
C ASN A 71 -6.06 -2.82 15.61
N GLU A 72 -5.72 -2.50 14.36
CA GLU A 72 -5.14 -3.48 13.43
C GLU A 72 -3.71 -3.15 13.00
N ILE A 73 -3.26 -1.90 13.10
CA ILE A 73 -1.90 -1.50 12.68
C ILE A 73 -1.03 -1.19 13.89
N VAL A 74 -1.42 -0.18 14.65
CA VAL A 74 -0.67 0.39 15.77
C VAL A 74 -0.17 -0.64 16.80
N PRO A 75 -0.94 -1.69 17.17
CA PRO A 75 -0.47 -2.66 18.15
C PRO A 75 0.79 -3.42 17.72
N HIS A 76 1.09 -3.49 16.42
CA HIS A 76 2.21 -4.23 15.85
C HIS A 76 3.52 -3.46 15.78
N TYR A 77 3.52 -2.16 16.09
CA TYR A 77 4.70 -1.29 15.97
C TYR A 77 5.14 -0.76 17.33
N SER A 78 6.45 -0.62 17.50
CA SER A 78 7.05 -0.09 18.74
C SER A 78 7.18 1.43 18.73
N GLU A 79 7.29 2.04 17.55
CA GLU A 79 7.27 3.49 17.39
C GLU A 79 5.99 3.92 16.68
N VAL A 80 5.18 4.73 17.37
CA VAL A 80 3.93 5.29 16.84
C VAL A 80 3.90 6.78 17.13
N ARG A 81 3.69 7.58 16.09
CA ARG A 81 3.61 9.03 16.16
C ARG A 81 2.31 9.51 15.52
N GLN A 82 1.56 10.32 16.26
CA GLN A 82 0.39 11.02 15.76
C GLN A 82 0.82 12.38 15.21
N VAL A 83 0.37 12.72 14.01
CA VAL A 83 0.68 13.98 13.33
C VAL A 83 -0.56 14.86 13.26
N PHE A 84 -0.44 16.06 13.81
CA PHE A 84 -1.51 17.04 13.85
C PHE A 84 -1.14 18.29 13.07
N ILE A 85 -2.14 18.87 12.38
CA ILE A 85 -2.07 20.20 11.78
C ILE A 85 -3.26 21.00 12.32
N ASP A 86 -2.99 22.18 12.89
CA ASP A 86 -4.01 23.03 13.55
C ASP A 86 -4.89 22.26 14.55
N GLY A 87 -4.26 21.35 15.29
CA GLY A 87 -4.91 20.52 16.31
C GLY A 87 -5.74 19.35 15.76
N LYS A 88 -5.91 19.21 14.44
CA LYS A 88 -6.57 18.07 13.80
C LYS A 88 -5.56 16.96 13.55
N LEU A 89 -5.88 15.73 13.97
CA LEU A 89 -5.09 14.54 13.61
C LEU A 89 -5.23 14.29 12.11
N ILE A 90 -4.11 14.29 11.38
CA ILE A 90 -4.09 14.11 9.92
C ILE A 90 -3.65 12.70 9.60
N GLU A 91 -2.60 12.20 10.26
CA GLU A 91 -2.08 10.85 10.03
C GLU A 91 -1.46 10.23 11.29
N ILE A 92 -1.32 8.90 11.25
CA ILE A 92 -0.54 8.13 12.21
C ILE A 92 0.63 7.50 11.48
N ASN A 93 1.82 7.80 11.97
CA ASN A 93 3.09 7.28 11.49
C ASN A 93 3.56 6.15 12.38
N VAL A 94 3.92 5.02 11.79
CA VAL A 94 4.43 3.85 12.52
C VAL A 94 5.76 3.40 11.96
N ARG A 95 6.61 2.87 12.85
CA ARG A 95 7.91 2.30 12.50
C ARG A 95 8.31 1.22 13.49
N PHE A 96 9.22 0.35 13.06
CA PHE A 96 9.80 -0.74 13.85
C PHE A 96 8.75 -1.76 14.30
N LEU A 97 8.53 -2.77 13.45
CA LEU A 97 7.67 -3.90 13.79
C LEU A 97 8.18 -4.56 15.07
N LYS A 98 7.27 -4.83 16.01
CA LYS A 98 7.58 -5.60 17.20
C LYS A 98 8.03 -7.02 16.81
N GLU A 99 8.95 -7.58 17.59
CA GLU A 99 9.55 -8.89 17.33
C GLU A 99 8.51 -10.00 17.18
N GLU A 100 7.48 -10.03 18.04
CA GLU A 100 6.41 -11.01 17.92
C GLU A 100 5.62 -10.87 16.60
N SER A 101 5.36 -9.64 16.15
CA SER A 101 4.65 -9.37 14.90
C SER A 101 5.49 -9.75 13.68
N ARG A 102 6.80 -9.48 13.74
CA ARG A 102 7.77 -9.91 12.72
C ARG A 102 7.79 -11.43 12.60
N LYS A 103 7.88 -12.15 13.72
CA LYS A 103 7.86 -13.63 13.74
C LYS A 103 6.56 -14.20 13.17
N LEU A 104 5.42 -13.62 13.56
CA LEU A 104 4.12 -14.03 13.03
C LEU A 104 4.06 -13.85 11.51
N LEU A 105 4.45 -12.68 10.98
CA LEU A 105 4.47 -12.43 9.54
C LEU A 105 5.43 -13.36 8.80
N THR A 106 6.66 -13.55 9.27
CA THR A 106 7.64 -14.46 8.64
C THR A 106 7.09 -15.88 8.52
N ASN A 107 6.39 -16.36 9.55
CA ASN A 107 5.76 -17.69 9.53
C ASN A 107 4.55 -17.76 8.58
N SER A 108 3.80 -16.66 8.42
CA SER A 108 2.62 -16.61 7.55
C SER A 108 2.92 -16.39 6.07
N VAL A 109 4.01 -15.70 5.74
CA VAL A 109 4.44 -15.45 4.33
C VAL A 109 4.53 -16.76 3.53
N SER A 110 4.86 -17.88 4.19
CA SER A 110 5.01 -19.19 3.53
C SER A 110 3.73 -20.03 3.43
N SER A 111 2.64 -19.69 4.13
CA SER A 111 1.49 -20.62 4.24
C SER A 111 0.10 -20.01 4.41
N ASN A 112 -0.04 -18.78 4.95
CA ASN A 112 -1.35 -18.24 5.32
C ASN A 112 -1.41 -16.70 5.24
N ILE A 113 -0.69 -16.12 4.28
CA ILE A 113 -0.72 -14.68 4.02
C ILE A 113 -1.74 -14.35 2.92
N HIS A 114 -2.34 -13.16 2.97
CA HIS A 114 -3.27 -12.69 1.97
C HIS A 114 -2.60 -12.71 0.58
N PRO A 115 -3.22 -13.31 -0.46
CA PRO A 115 -2.55 -13.59 -1.74
C PRO A 115 -2.05 -12.36 -2.52
N ILE A 116 -2.57 -11.17 -2.22
CA ILE A 116 -2.02 -9.91 -2.75
C ILE A 116 -0.55 -9.75 -2.36
N VAL A 117 -0.15 -10.09 -1.13
CA VAL A 117 1.20 -9.82 -0.65
C VAL A 117 2.30 -10.54 -1.45
N PRO A 118 2.28 -11.88 -1.59
CA PRO A 118 3.32 -12.58 -2.35
C PRO A 118 3.27 -12.25 -3.85
N ASP A 119 2.11 -11.85 -4.38
CA ASP A 119 2.01 -11.40 -5.76
C ASP A 119 2.53 -9.97 -5.96
N LEU A 120 2.32 -9.05 -5.00
CA LEU A 120 2.84 -7.69 -5.02
C LEU A 120 4.37 -7.68 -4.84
N TYR A 121 4.91 -8.61 -4.05
CA TYR A 121 6.34 -8.70 -3.74
C TYR A 121 6.94 -10.03 -4.22
N ARG A 122 7.12 -10.16 -5.55
CA ARG A 122 7.63 -11.40 -6.19
C ARG A 122 9.14 -11.60 -6.03
N SER A 123 9.85 -10.57 -5.57
CA SER A 123 11.29 -10.59 -5.34
C SER A 123 11.63 -10.02 -3.96
N MET A 124 12.68 -10.57 -3.34
CA MET A 124 13.24 -10.05 -2.09
C MET A 124 14.25 -8.91 -2.33
N GLU A 125 14.56 -8.60 -3.59
CA GLU A 125 15.44 -7.49 -3.92
C GLU A 125 14.68 -6.16 -3.82
N TYR A 126 15.09 -5.34 -2.85
CA TYR A 126 14.66 -3.94 -2.77
C TYR A 126 15.45 -3.13 -3.80
N ASP A 127 15.02 -3.20 -5.06
CA ASP A 127 15.74 -2.57 -6.16
C ASP A 127 15.36 -1.08 -6.27
N ILE A 128 16.09 -0.26 -5.53
CA ILE A 128 16.11 1.19 -5.75
C ILE A 128 17.03 1.46 -6.95
N SER A 129 16.63 1.06 -8.16
CA SER A 129 17.37 1.38 -9.39
C SER A 129 17.81 2.85 -9.39
N PRO A 130 19.10 3.14 -9.62
CA PRO A 130 19.68 4.46 -9.40
C PRO A 130 19.01 5.53 -10.27
N TYR A 131 18.79 6.70 -9.69
CA TYR A 131 18.32 7.88 -10.42
C TYR A 131 19.38 8.37 -11.41
N PRO A 132 18.99 8.99 -12.55
CA PRO A 132 17.62 9.33 -12.96
C PRO A 132 16.89 8.20 -13.69
N ARG A 133 15.59 8.03 -13.41
CA ARG A 133 14.70 7.08 -14.11
C ARG A 133 13.90 7.83 -15.18
N LYS A 134 13.76 7.23 -16.37
CA LYS A 134 12.73 7.63 -17.34
C LYS A 134 11.52 6.75 -17.12
N LEU A 135 10.37 7.36 -16.88
CA LEU A 135 9.14 6.65 -16.53
C LEU A 135 8.10 6.77 -17.64
N LYS A 136 7.37 5.68 -17.85
CA LYS A 136 6.14 5.64 -18.64
C LYS A 136 4.98 5.26 -17.74
N TYR A 137 3.82 5.83 -18.04
CA TYR A 137 2.62 5.69 -17.24
C TYR A 137 1.56 4.97 -18.07
N TYR A 138 0.94 3.94 -17.49
CA TYR A 138 -0.06 3.13 -18.17
C TYR A 138 -1.32 3.03 -17.33
N ILE A 139 -2.46 3.47 -17.86
CA ILE A 139 -3.75 3.21 -17.25
C ILE A 139 -4.18 1.76 -17.56
N VAL A 140 -4.59 1.03 -16.53
CA VAL A 140 -5.12 -0.33 -16.66
C VAL A 140 -6.58 -0.28 -17.11
N ASN A 141 -6.90 -1.01 -18.18
CA ASN A 141 -8.28 -1.28 -18.58
C ASN A 141 -8.83 -2.46 -17.75
N LYS A 142 -9.53 -2.11 -16.67
CA LYS A 142 -10.11 -3.07 -15.73
C LYS A 142 -11.11 -4.06 -16.35
N GLU A 143 -11.75 -3.70 -17.47
CA GLU A 143 -12.69 -4.59 -18.19
C GLU A 143 -11.96 -5.74 -18.89
N LYS A 144 -10.64 -5.61 -19.09
CA LYS A 144 -9.76 -6.62 -19.67
C LYS A 144 -8.99 -7.40 -18.60
N ILE A 145 -9.25 -7.14 -17.31
CA ILE A 145 -8.72 -7.90 -16.18
C ILE A 145 -9.78 -8.89 -15.71
N ASN A 146 -9.39 -10.12 -15.42
CA ASN A 146 -10.26 -11.09 -14.77
C ASN A 146 -10.45 -10.75 -13.28
N GLN A 147 -11.31 -9.79 -12.98
CA GLN A 147 -11.51 -9.25 -11.63
C GLN A 147 -11.93 -10.35 -10.66
N LYS A 148 -11.23 -10.43 -9.52
CA LYS A 148 -11.45 -11.49 -8.54
C LYS A 148 -11.29 -10.96 -7.12
N ALA A 149 -12.38 -10.95 -6.37
CA ALA A 149 -12.33 -10.70 -4.93
C ALA A 149 -11.80 -11.96 -4.21
N LEU A 150 -10.90 -11.74 -3.27
CA LEU A 150 -10.37 -12.77 -2.38
C LEU A 150 -10.87 -12.54 -0.96
N ASP A 151 -10.88 -13.58 -0.14
CA ASP A 151 -11.15 -13.44 1.29
C ASP A 151 -10.17 -12.42 1.90
N GLY A 152 -10.68 -11.39 2.56
CA GLY A 152 -9.88 -10.27 3.07
C GLY A 152 -9.83 -9.03 2.17
N THR A 153 -10.29 -9.13 0.92
CA THR A 153 -10.29 -8.00 -0.05
C THR A 153 -11.28 -6.91 0.35
N ASP A 154 -12.41 -7.27 0.94
CA ASP A 154 -13.44 -6.30 1.36
C ASP A 154 -12.93 -5.43 2.52
N GLU A 155 -12.21 -6.02 3.47
CA GLU A 155 -11.58 -5.34 4.59
C GLU A 155 -10.50 -4.37 4.09
N ILE A 156 -9.64 -4.82 3.16
CA ILE A 156 -8.65 -3.94 2.52
C ILE A 156 -9.35 -2.79 1.78
N SER A 157 -10.35 -3.10 0.95
CA SER A 157 -11.12 -2.12 0.18
C SER A 157 -11.80 -1.08 1.09
N GLU A 158 -12.41 -1.52 2.17
CA GLU A 158 -13.08 -0.68 3.17
C GLU A 158 -12.09 0.26 3.87
N PHE A 159 -10.92 -0.24 4.25
CA PHE A 159 -9.88 0.58 4.84
C PHE A 159 -9.32 1.61 3.85
N LEU A 160 -8.97 1.19 2.63
CA LEU A 160 -8.45 2.10 1.62
C LEU A 160 -9.45 3.20 1.26
N ARG A 161 -10.74 2.87 1.16
CA ARG A 161 -11.82 3.85 0.93
C ARG A 161 -11.95 4.85 2.08
N SER A 162 -11.96 4.38 3.32
CA SER A 162 -12.15 5.23 4.49
C SER A 162 -10.90 6.02 4.90
N SER A 163 -9.71 5.66 4.43
CA SER A 163 -8.44 6.31 4.76
C SER A 163 -7.81 6.98 3.52
N PHE A 164 -7.03 6.24 2.74
CA PHE A 164 -6.21 6.76 1.65
C PHE A 164 -7.03 7.46 0.56
N PHE A 165 -8.12 6.85 0.09
CA PHE A 165 -8.91 7.42 -1.00
C PHE A 165 -9.69 8.64 -0.56
N GLU A 166 -10.18 8.69 0.68
CA GLU A 166 -10.87 9.86 1.21
C GLU A 166 -9.91 11.04 1.47
N SER A 167 -8.70 10.76 1.96
CA SER A 167 -7.70 11.80 2.24
C SER A 167 -7.01 12.29 0.96
N ASN A 168 -6.50 11.35 0.16
CA ASN A 168 -5.53 11.61 -0.90
C ASN A 168 -6.11 11.36 -2.30
N GLY A 169 -7.23 10.66 -2.41
CA GLY A 169 -7.80 10.20 -3.69
C GLY A 169 -7.16 8.92 -4.22
N SER A 170 -5.92 8.63 -3.82
CA SER A 170 -5.17 7.46 -4.26
C SER A 170 -4.23 6.89 -3.17
N LEU A 171 -3.70 5.69 -3.43
CA LEU A 171 -2.61 5.05 -2.70
C LEU A 171 -1.53 4.61 -3.68
N PHE A 172 -0.27 4.81 -3.31
CA PHE A 172 0.87 4.24 -4.00
C PHE A 172 1.31 2.93 -3.35
N LEU A 173 1.53 1.90 -4.17
CA LEU A 173 2.17 0.65 -3.78
C LEU A 173 3.39 0.42 -4.65
N MET A 174 4.47 -0.10 -4.07
CA MET A 174 5.73 -0.36 -4.77
C MET A 174 5.94 -1.87 -4.91
N PRO A 175 5.53 -2.50 -6.02
CA PRO A 175 5.74 -3.92 -6.23
C PRO A 175 7.23 -4.24 -6.41
N SER A 176 7.61 -5.50 -6.17
CA SER A 176 8.93 -6.03 -6.54
C SER A 176 8.82 -7.21 -7.50
N GLY A 177 9.76 -7.32 -8.43
CA GLY A 177 9.79 -8.38 -9.44
C GLY A 177 8.66 -8.29 -10.48
N TRP A 178 8.02 -7.13 -10.61
CA TRP A 178 7.03 -6.88 -11.66
C TRP A 178 7.69 -6.33 -12.93
N PHE A 179 7.32 -6.91 -14.06
CA PHE A 179 7.68 -6.43 -15.39
C PHE A 179 6.42 -6.19 -16.21
N LEU A 180 6.42 -5.15 -17.04
CA LEU A 180 5.33 -4.85 -17.95
C LEU A 180 5.30 -5.87 -19.09
N GLU A 181 4.53 -6.94 -18.89
CA GLU A 181 4.32 -8.03 -19.83
C GLU A 181 2.82 -8.36 -19.94
N ASP A 182 2.38 -9.07 -20.99
CA ASP A 182 0.94 -9.39 -21.16
C ASP A 182 0.40 -10.21 -19.98
N SER A 183 1.24 -11.10 -19.43
CA SER A 183 0.95 -11.95 -18.27
C SER A 183 0.67 -11.15 -17.00
N LEU A 184 1.09 -9.89 -16.91
CA LEU A 184 0.90 -9.08 -15.71
C LEU A 184 -0.59 -8.85 -15.42
N ARG A 185 -1.47 -8.88 -16.42
CA ARG A 185 -2.93 -8.79 -16.23
C ARG A 185 -3.51 -9.93 -15.36
N GLU A 186 -2.79 -11.05 -15.28
CA GLU A 186 -3.15 -12.22 -14.46
C GLU A 186 -2.62 -12.11 -13.02
N SER A 187 -1.97 -10.99 -12.67
CA SER A 187 -1.58 -10.66 -11.29
C SER A 187 -2.79 -10.72 -10.37
N VAL A 188 -2.67 -11.52 -9.32
CA VAL A 188 -3.69 -11.64 -8.26
C VAL A 188 -3.96 -10.27 -7.61
N THR A 189 -2.92 -9.46 -7.45
CA THR A 189 -3.02 -8.08 -6.97
C THR A 189 -3.84 -7.21 -7.92
N LEU A 190 -3.53 -7.19 -9.22
CA LEU A 190 -4.31 -6.40 -10.18
C LEU A 190 -5.76 -6.90 -10.28
N GLN A 191 -5.98 -8.21 -10.27
CA GLN A 191 -7.31 -8.80 -10.28
C GLN A 191 -8.14 -8.38 -9.06
N SER A 192 -7.54 -8.38 -7.87
CA SER A 192 -8.21 -7.99 -6.62
C SER A 192 -8.44 -6.49 -6.55
N LEU A 193 -7.42 -5.65 -6.78
CA LEU A 193 -7.56 -4.19 -6.76
C LEU A 193 -8.59 -3.71 -7.79
N SER A 194 -8.68 -4.37 -8.95
CA SER A 194 -9.64 -4.02 -10.00
C SER A 194 -11.10 -4.22 -9.59
N THR A 195 -11.39 -4.95 -8.51
CA THR A 195 -12.77 -5.11 -8.01
C THR A 195 -13.32 -3.83 -7.37
N PHE A 196 -12.45 -2.97 -6.81
CA PHE A 196 -12.89 -1.82 -6.02
C PHE A 196 -12.25 -0.48 -6.41
N ALA A 197 -11.08 -0.48 -7.05
CA ALA A 197 -10.42 0.75 -7.50
C ALA A 197 -11.22 1.41 -8.62
N LYS A 198 -11.32 2.74 -8.65
CA LYS A 198 -11.84 3.48 -9.81
C LYS A 198 -10.86 3.42 -10.99
N GLN A 199 -9.57 3.53 -10.70
CA GLN A 199 -8.50 3.53 -11.69
C GLN A 199 -7.22 2.94 -11.10
N ILE A 200 -6.42 2.27 -11.93
CA ILE A 200 -5.08 1.80 -11.59
C ILE A 200 -4.12 2.31 -12.66
N ILE A 201 -3.01 2.92 -12.23
CA ILE A 201 -1.94 3.41 -13.09
C ILE A 201 -0.65 2.67 -12.75
N LEU A 202 0.01 2.11 -13.75
CA LEU A 202 1.33 1.50 -13.63
C LEU A 202 2.40 2.53 -13.97
N MET A 203 3.39 2.70 -13.10
CA MET A 203 4.61 3.45 -13.36
C MET A 203 5.71 2.48 -13.74
N VAL A 204 6.22 2.60 -14.95
CA VAL A 204 7.14 1.63 -15.55
C VAL A 204 8.43 2.31 -15.92
N ASN A 205 9.55 1.72 -15.50
CA ASN A 205 10.87 2.16 -15.93
C ASN A 205 11.05 1.85 -17.42
N GLU A 206 11.31 2.89 -18.22
CA GLU A 206 11.44 2.77 -19.67
C GLU A 206 12.63 1.89 -20.09
N ASN A 207 13.67 1.80 -19.26
CA ASN A 207 14.91 1.12 -19.62
C ASN A 207 14.81 -0.41 -19.56
N ASP A 208 14.01 -0.95 -18.64
CA ASP A 208 13.96 -2.39 -18.33
C ASP A 208 12.54 -2.94 -18.15
N ASN A 209 11.51 -2.13 -18.43
CA ASN A 209 10.09 -2.46 -18.28
C ASN A 209 9.68 -2.87 -16.86
N ARG A 210 10.49 -2.62 -15.83
CA ARG A 210 10.08 -2.90 -14.45
C ARG A 210 8.96 -1.97 -14.03
N VAL A 211 7.92 -2.53 -13.40
CA VAL A 211 6.90 -1.73 -12.74
C VAL A 211 7.46 -1.30 -11.40
N ILE A 212 7.71 0.00 -11.24
CA ILE A 212 8.34 0.55 -10.03
C ILE A 212 7.32 0.95 -8.96
N ALA A 213 6.11 1.26 -9.39
CA ALA A 213 5.01 1.62 -8.52
C ALA A 213 3.68 1.43 -9.26
N ILE A 214 2.63 1.21 -8.49
CA ILE A 214 1.25 1.27 -8.95
C ILE A 214 0.54 2.34 -8.12
N GLU A 215 -0.25 3.16 -8.79
CA GLU A 215 -1.15 4.10 -8.14
C GLU A 215 -2.58 3.61 -8.29
N VAL A 216 -3.27 3.50 -7.16
CA VAL A 216 -4.63 2.98 -7.06
C VAL A 216 -5.54 4.11 -6.63
N TYR A 217 -6.53 4.46 -7.44
CA TYR A 217 -7.50 5.51 -7.15
C TYR A 217 -8.82 4.90 -6.66
N GLY A 218 -9.45 5.54 -5.67
CA GLY A 218 -10.74 5.13 -5.11
C GLY A 218 -11.92 5.96 -5.54
#